data_AF-A0A2N1QKE6-F1
#
_entry.id   AF-A0A2N1QKE6-F1
#
_cell.length_a   1.000
_cell.length_b   1.000
_cell.length_c   1.000
_cell.angle_alpha   90.00
_cell.angle_beta   90.00
_cell.angle_gamma   90.00
#
_symmetry.space_group_name_H-M   'P 1'
#
loop_
_entity.id
_entity.type
_entity.pdbx_description
1 polymer ?
#
loop_
_entity_poly.entity_id
_entity_poly.type
_entity_poly.pdbx_seq_one_letter_code
_entity_poly.pdbx_strand_id
1 'polypeptide(L)'
;MKNKIETKKHSGISYEVHDYLLELPIKWHSVEDLCKKFFGNYNSTLDKEMRSIIREISFDRMFQKIIISGVRGYKVAENNDEIESFLEKSLSTAKSLFERYSAVKYKYHKDDQCKLKIGQHDSEFFQAMIKSDNIGQVAFNI
;
A
#
# COMPACT_ATOMS: atom_id res chain seq x y z
N MET A 1 37.15 -25.55 6.36
CA MET A 1 35.75 -25.17 6.08
C MET A 1 35.78 -24.02 5.08
N LYS A 2 35.25 -24.21 3.87
CA LYS A 2 35.19 -23.15 2.85
C LYS A 2 34.10 -22.17 3.28
N ASN A 3 34.47 -20.92 3.57
CA ASN A 3 33.51 -19.82 3.68
C ASN A 3 32.80 -19.71 2.33
N LYS A 4 31.53 -20.11 2.29
CA LYS A 4 30.63 -19.78 1.19
C LYS A 4 30.49 -18.26 1.22
N ILE A 5 31.18 -17.58 0.32
CA ILE A 5 30.88 -16.18 0.02
C ILE A 5 29.46 -16.21 -0.56
N GLU A 6 28.47 -15.75 0.21
CA GLU A 6 27.15 -15.47 -0.34
C GLU A 6 27.32 -14.35 -1.36
N THR A 7 27.36 -14.71 -2.63
CA THR A 7 27.74 -13.82 -3.73
C THR A 7 26.61 -12.90 -4.18
N LYS A 8 25.38 -13.06 -3.67
CA LYS A 8 24.25 -12.18 -4.00
C LYS A 8 23.45 -11.83 -2.74
N LYS A 9 23.53 -10.55 -2.34
CA LYS A 9 22.78 -9.97 -1.21
C LYS A 9 21.25 -9.99 -1.42
N HIS A 10 20.83 -10.03 -2.67
CA HIS A 10 19.44 -9.89 -3.10
C HIS A 10 19.02 -11.07 -3.97
N SER A 11 17.71 -11.31 -4.06
CA SER A 11 17.14 -12.34 -4.93
C SER A 11 17.47 -12.07 -6.41
N GLY A 12 17.54 -13.12 -7.24
CA GLY A 12 17.80 -12.96 -8.69
C GLY A 12 16.76 -12.07 -9.37
N ILE A 13 15.49 -12.23 -8.98
CA ILE A 13 14.37 -11.47 -9.51
C ILE A 13 14.46 -9.97 -9.19
N SER A 14 15.08 -9.57 -8.07
CA SER A 14 15.30 -8.15 -7.77
C SER A 14 16.16 -7.47 -8.84
N TYR A 15 17.21 -8.15 -9.32
CA TYR A 15 18.05 -7.64 -10.41
C TYR A 15 17.31 -7.61 -11.74
N GLU A 16 16.59 -8.68 -12.08
CA GLU A 16 15.83 -8.75 -13.34
C GLU A 16 14.76 -7.65 -13.43
N VAL A 17 14.08 -7.37 -12.31
CA VAL A 17 13.11 -6.27 -12.22
C VAL A 17 13.80 -4.92 -12.35
N HIS A 18 14.94 -4.72 -11.69
CA HIS A 18 15.71 -3.48 -11.80
C HIS A 18 16.18 -3.22 -13.23
N ASP A 19 16.80 -4.22 -13.87
CA ASP A 19 17.29 -4.12 -15.25
C ASP A 19 16.14 -3.79 -16.22
N TYR A 20 14.99 -4.44 -16.06
CA TYR A 20 13.82 -4.15 -16.89
C TYR A 20 13.27 -2.72 -16.73
N LEU A 21 13.27 -2.19 -15.50
CA LEU A 21 12.88 -0.79 -15.27
C LEU A 21 13.87 0.18 -15.93
N LEU A 22 15.15 -0.18 -16.00
CA LEU A 22 16.18 0.62 -16.67
C LEU A 22 16.12 0.55 -18.20
N GLU A 23 15.62 -0.53 -18.79
CA GLU A 23 15.39 -0.64 -20.24
C GLU A 23 14.33 0.36 -20.73
N LEU A 24 13.36 0.71 -19.87
CA LEU A 24 12.22 1.57 -20.20
C LEU A 24 12.00 2.67 -19.14
N PRO A 25 12.99 3.56 -18.91
CA PRO A 25 13.04 4.37 -17.68
C PRO A 25 11.90 5.38 -17.55
N ILE A 26 11.41 5.92 -18.68
CA ILE A 26 10.33 6.92 -18.74
C ILE A 26 8.94 6.27 -18.58
N LYS A 27 8.84 4.95 -18.78
CA LYS A 27 7.56 4.24 -18.77
C LYS A 27 7.09 4.01 -17.34
N TRP A 28 5.80 4.26 -17.11
CA TRP A 28 5.13 3.81 -15.89
C TRP A 28 4.82 2.33 -15.98
N HIS A 29 5.24 1.58 -14.96
CA HIS A 29 4.98 0.16 -14.81
C HIS A 29 4.01 -0.07 -13.66
N SER A 30 2.83 -0.61 -13.97
CA SER A 30 1.90 -1.06 -12.95
C SER A 30 2.44 -2.32 -12.27
N VAL A 31 2.05 -2.54 -11.01
CA VAL A 31 2.42 -3.79 -10.29
C VAL A 31 1.85 -5.01 -11.01
N GLU A 32 0.65 -4.89 -11.56
CA GLU A 32 0.01 -5.96 -12.33
C GLU A 32 0.82 -6.35 -13.57
N ASP A 33 1.30 -5.38 -14.34
CA ASP A 33 2.12 -5.64 -15.52
C ASP A 33 3.46 -6.29 -15.17
N LEU A 34 4.10 -5.81 -14.09
CA LEU A 34 5.33 -6.41 -13.59
C LEU A 34 5.09 -7.84 -13.11
N CYS A 35 4.00 -8.10 -12.37
CA CYS A 35 3.66 -9.46 -11.95
C CYS A 35 3.41 -10.39 -13.13
N LYS A 36 2.63 -9.95 -14.13
CA LYS A 36 2.40 -10.74 -15.34
C LYS A 36 3.70 -11.03 -16.10
N LYS A 37 4.64 -10.07 -16.13
CA LYS A 37 5.93 -10.25 -16.81
C LYS A 37 6.84 -11.24 -16.09
N PHE A 38 6.99 -11.12 -14.77
CA PHE A 38 7.99 -11.87 -14.00
C PHE A 38 7.45 -13.16 -13.36
N PHE A 39 6.14 -13.24 -13.10
CA PHE A 39 5.48 -14.39 -12.49
C PHE A 39 4.46 -15.07 -13.42
N GLY A 40 4.12 -14.46 -14.57
CA GLY A 40 3.17 -15.02 -15.54
C GLY A 40 1.68 -14.82 -15.17
N ASN A 41 1.38 -14.29 -13.97
CA ASN A 41 0.02 -14.05 -13.51
C ASN A 41 -0.04 -12.86 -12.51
N TYR A 42 -1.26 -12.50 -12.10
CA TYR A 42 -1.48 -11.48 -11.08
C TYR A 42 -2.44 -12.00 -10.00
N ASN A 43 -2.06 -11.83 -8.74
CA ASN A 43 -2.90 -12.06 -7.56
C ASN A 43 -2.40 -11.21 -6.39
N SER A 44 -3.16 -11.16 -5.30
CA SER A 44 -2.84 -10.33 -4.14
C SER A 44 -1.54 -10.69 -3.42
N THR A 45 -1.10 -11.95 -3.49
CA THR A 45 0.15 -12.41 -2.88
C THR A 45 1.33 -11.90 -3.70
N LEU A 46 1.27 -12.07 -5.01
CA LEU A 46 2.30 -11.60 -5.93
C LEU A 46 2.36 -10.07 -6.01
N ASP A 47 1.24 -9.38 -5.87
CA ASP A 47 1.21 -7.92 -5.74
C ASP A 47 2.06 -7.46 -4.55
N LYS A 48 1.88 -8.09 -3.39
CA LYS A 48 2.67 -7.80 -2.19
C LYS A 48 4.15 -8.14 -2.38
N GLU A 49 4.43 -9.28 -3.01
CA GLU A 49 5.80 -9.73 -3.30
C GLU A 49 6.52 -8.76 -4.25
N MET A 50 5.90 -8.40 -5.37
CA MET A 50 6.44 -7.44 -6.32
C MET A 50 6.67 -6.06 -5.68
N ARG A 51 5.73 -5.58 -4.86
CA ARG A 51 5.94 -4.32 -4.10
C ARG A 51 7.10 -4.44 -3.11
N SER A 52 7.32 -5.60 -2.52
CA SER A 52 8.47 -5.85 -1.65
C SER A 52 9.78 -5.80 -2.44
N ILE A 53 9.81 -6.44 -3.62
CA ILE A 53 10.96 -6.39 -4.53
C ILE A 53 11.27 -4.95 -4.95
N ILE A 54 10.27 -4.20 -5.40
CA ILE A 54 10.47 -2.80 -5.80
C ILE A 54 10.94 -1.94 -4.62
N ARG A 55 10.42 -2.19 -3.42
CA ARG A 55 10.86 -1.50 -2.21
C ARG A 55 12.34 -1.80 -1.89
N GLU A 56 12.75 -3.05 -2.00
CA GLU A 56 14.14 -3.48 -1.85
C GLU A 56 15.04 -2.74 -2.85
N ILE A 57 14.65 -2.72 -4.13
CA ILE A 57 15.37 -2.01 -5.19
C ILE A 57 15.45 -0.50 -4.88
N SER A 58 14.36 0.10 -4.43
CA SER A 58 14.29 1.56 -4.21
C SER A 58 15.10 2.04 -3.01
N PHE A 59 15.35 1.17 -2.02
CA PHE A 59 16.04 1.55 -0.78
C PHE A 59 17.49 1.07 -0.71
N ASP A 60 17.87 0.06 -1.48
CA ASP A 60 19.25 -0.40 -1.49
C ASP A 60 20.14 0.44 -2.41
N ARG A 61 21.28 0.89 -1.87
CA ARG A 61 22.26 1.71 -2.61
C ARG A 61 22.93 0.94 -3.75
N MET A 62 22.87 -0.39 -3.76
CA MET A 62 23.41 -1.22 -4.83
C MET A 62 22.64 -1.02 -6.15
N PHE A 63 21.34 -0.79 -6.09
CA PHE A 63 20.53 -0.51 -7.26
C PHE A 63 20.64 0.98 -7.59
N GLN A 64 21.44 1.28 -8.60
CA GLN A 64 21.63 2.64 -9.07
C GLN A 64 20.33 3.17 -9.71
N LYS A 65 20.11 4.49 -9.61
CA LYS A 65 18.90 5.25 -10.03
C LYS A 65 17.78 5.28 -8.99
N ILE A 66 17.02 6.37 -9.02
CA ILE A 66 15.89 6.61 -8.13
C ILE A 66 14.63 6.09 -8.81
N ILE A 67 13.92 5.19 -8.13
CA ILE A 67 12.60 4.73 -8.55
C ILE A 67 11.55 5.53 -7.78
N ILE A 68 10.64 6.16 -8.49
CA ILE A 68 9.52 6.90 -7.90
C ILE A 68 8.22 6.13 -8.07
N SER A 69 7.29 6.39 -7.17
CA SER A 69 5.96 5.79 -7.18
C SER A 69 4.88 6.82 -7.47
N GLY A 70 3.79 6.37 -8.08
CA GLY A 70 2.64 7.20 -8.41
C GLY A 70 1.39 6.37 -8.61
N VAL A 71 0.29 7.03 -8.99
CA VAL A 71 -1.02 6.38 -9.21
C VAL A 71 -0.94 5.28 -10.28
N ARG A 72 -0.04 5.45 -11.26
CA ARG A 72 0.16 4.52 -12.38
C ARG A 72 1.15 3.38 -12.07
N GLY A 73 1.73 3.34 -10.87
CA GLY A 73 2.73 2.35 -10.47
C GLY A 73 4.10 2.97 -10.23
N TYR A 74 5.14 2.43 -10.85
CA TYR A 74 6.53 2.81 -10.60
C TYR A 74 7.23 3.18 -11.91
N LYS A 75 8.19 4.11 -11.81
CA LYS A 75 9.10 4.43 -12.92
C LYS A 75 10.45 4.90 -12.40
N VAL A 76 11.44 4.95 -13.28
CA VAL A 76 12.72 5.57 -12.99
C VAL A 76 12.57 7.08 -13.11
N ALA A 77 13.11 7.83 -12.15
CA ALA A 77 13.08 9.28 -12.20
C ALA A 77 13.93 9.82 -13.36
N GLU A 78 13.39 10.78 -14.08
CA GLU A 78 14.00 11.32 -15.30
C GLU A 78 15.03 12.42 -15.00
N ASN A 79 14.74 13.25 -13.99
CA ASN A 79 15.53 14.42 -13.63
C ASN A 79 15.32 14.82 -12.16
N ASN A 80 16.08 15.81 -11.70
CA ASN A 80 16.03 16.28 -10.32
C ASN A 80 14.70 16.97 -9.98
N ASP A 81 14.12 17.74 -10.91
CA ASP A 81 12.85 18.44 -10.68
C ASP A 81 11.71 17.45 -10.38
N GLU A 82 11.69 16.32 -11.08
CA GLU A 82 10.74 15.24 -10.83
C GLU A 82 10.96 14.59 -9.46
N ILE A 83 12.23 14.41 -9.05
CA ILE A 83 12.57 13.87 -7.73
C ILE A 83 12.10 14.84 -6.65
N GLU A 84 12.38 16.13 -6.79
CA GLU A 84 11.95 17.16 -5.85
C GLU A 84 10.43 17.20 -5.73
N SER A 85 9.71 17.21 -6.85
CA SER A 85 8.25 17.17 -6.87
C SER A 85 7.70 15.92 -6.17
N PHE A 86 8.31 14.75 -6.40
CA PHE A 86 7.93 13.51 -5.73
C PHE A 86 8.18 13.58 -4.21
N LEU A 87 9.31 14.15 -3.77
CA LEU A 87 9.65 14.31 -2.36
C LEU A 87 8.67 15.26 -1.65
N GLU A 88 8.36 16.41 -2.25
CA GLU A 88 7.40 17.37 -1.72
C GLU A 88 6.02 16.75 -1.54
N LYS A 89 5.54 16.03 -2.57
CA LYS A 89 4.26 15.32 -2.52
C LYS A 89 4.26 14.23 -1.44
N SER A 90 5.35 13.49 -1.33
CA SER A 90 5.51 12.43 -0.31
C SER A 90 5.49 13.01 1.10
N LEU A 91 6.20 14.13 1.33
CA LEU A 91 6.22 14.83 2.61
C LEU A 91 4.84 15.39 2.97
N SER A 92 4.15 16.01 2.01
CA SER A 92 2.78 16.51 2.20
C SER A 92 1.82 15.39 2.58
N THR A 93 1.90 14.25 1.89
CA THR A 93 1.09 13.06 2.19
C THR A 93 1.37 12.53 3.60
N ALA A 94 2.64 12.45 3.99
CA ALA A 94 3.03 12.01 5.32
C ALA A 94 2.50 12.93 6.44
N LYS A 95 2.56 14.25 6.25
CA LYS A 95 1.98 15.23 7.18
C LYS A 95 0.48 15.04 7.34
N SER A 96 -0.25 14.92 6.23
CA SER A 96 -1.70 14.70 6.25
C SER A 96 -2.09 13.40 6.97
N LEU A 97 -1.34 12.31 6.72
CA LEU A 97 -1.55 11.04 7.42
C LEU A 97 -1.29 11.16 8.93
N PHE A 98 -0.26 11.89 9.33
CA PHE A 98 0.06 12.14 10.73
C PHE A 98 -1.02 12.96 11.46
N GLU A 99 -1.53 14.01 10.81
CA GLU A 99 -2.65 14.81 11.32
C GLU A 99 -3.90 13.95 11.51
N ARG A 100 -4.22 13.13 10.51
CA ARG A 100 -5.36 12.19 10.58
C ARG A 100 -5.19 11.18 11.70
N TYR A 101 -4.00 10.57 11.81
CA TYR A 101 -3.66 9.66 12.90
C TYR A 101 -3.87 10.34 14.26
N SER A 102 -3.34 11.55 14.43
CA SER A 102 -3.44 12.31 15.68
C SER A 102 -4.89 12.63 16.04
N ALA A 103 -5.71 13.04 15.07
CA ALA A 103 -7.13 13.30 15.26
C ALA A 103 -7.91 12.03 15.65
N VAL A 104 -7.62 10.89 15.02
CA VAL A 104 -8.23 9.60 15.36
C VAL A 104 -7.81 9.16 16.77
N LYS A 105 -6.52 9.26 17.10
CA LYS A 105 -5.99 8.92 18.43
C LYS A 105 -6.61 9.78 19.52
N TYR A 106 -6.75 11.08 19.29
CA TYR A 106 -7.41 11.99 20.22
C TYR A 106 -8.87 11.60 20.48
N LYS A 107 -9.62 11.24 19.42
CA LYS A 107 -10.99 10.75 19.54
C LYS A 107 -11.06 9.41 20.25
N TYR A 108 -10.15 8.48 19.97
CA TYR A 108 -10.09 7.18 20.63
C TYR A 108 -9.92 7.29 22.15
N HIS A 109 -9.15 8.27 22.63
CA HIS A 109 -8.95 8.52 24.06
C HIS A 109 -10.12 9.26 24.75
N LYS A 110 -11.15 9.69 24.02
CA LYS A 110 -12.35 10.28 24.59
C LYS A 110 -13.42 9.19 24.74
N ASP A 111 -13.89 8.98 25.97
CA ASP A 111 -14.98 8.06 26.29
C ASP A 111 -16.23 8.32 25.42
N ASP A 112 -16.96 7.25 25.12
CA ASP A 112 -18.25 7.25 24.40
C ASP A 112 -18.25 7.61 22.90
N GLN A 113 -17.09 7.72 22.23
CA GLN A 113 -17.05 7.99 20.78
C GLN A 113 -17.48 6.81 19.89
N CYS A 114 -17.27 5.56 20.36
CA CYS A 114 -17.74 4.36 19.67
C CYS A 114 -19.18 3.99 20.04
N LYS A 115 -19.79 4.69 21.01
CA LYS A 115 -21.21 4.53 21.30
C LYS A 115 -21.98 5.35 20.27
N LEU A 116 -22.70 4.67 19.39
CA LEU A 116 -23.75 5.31 18.60
C LEU A 116 -24.74 5.92 19.61
N LYS A 117 -24.82 7.25 19.67
CA LYS A 117 -25.92 7.91 20.38
C LYS A 117 -27.18 7.64 19.58
N ILE A 118 -27.89 6.58 19.93
CA ILE A 118 -29.24 6.33 19.43
C ILE A 118 -30.09 7.45 20.05
N GLY A 119 -30.50 8.44 19.24
CA GLY A 119 -31.48 9.42 19.69
C GLY A 119 -32.80 8.74 19.99
N GLN A 120 -33.67 9.37 20.79
CA GLN A 120 -35.02 8.85 21.06
C GLN A 120 -35.83 8.57 19.78
N HIS A 121 -35.52 9.26 18.67
CA HIS A 121 -36.12 9.00 17.35
C HIS A 121 -35.42 7.91 16.54
N ASP A 122 -34.17 7.56 16.85
CA ASP A 122 -33.42 6.51 16.16
C ASP A 122 -33.71 5.13 16.74
N SER A 123 -34.28 5.03 17.96
CA SER A 123 -34.53 3.75 18.61
C SER A 123 -35.61 2.94 17.91
N GLU A 124 -36.64 3.58 17.35
CA GLU A 124 -37.69 2.88 16.60
C GLU A 124 -37.14 2.25 15.31
N PHE A 125 -36.20 2.95 14.64
CA PHE A 125 -35.55 2.47 13.43
C PHE A 125 -34.62 1.29 13.71
N PHE A 126 -33.83 1.35 14.80
CA PHE A 126 -32.98 0.23 15.22
C PHE A 126 -33.77 -0.95 15.78
N GLN A 127 -34.83 -0.72 16.57
CA GLN A 127 -35.69 -1.79 17.10
C GLN A 127 -36.49 -2.49 15.98
N ALA A 128 -36.85 -1.78 14.91
CA ALA A 128 -37.47 -2.41 13.74
C ALA A 128 -36.49 -3.32 12.97
N MET A 129 -35.20 -2.98 12.96
CA MET A 129 -34.14 -3.78 12.31
C MET A 129 -33.76 -5.03 13.12
N ILE A 130 -33.97 -4.99 14.45
CA ILE A 130 -33.80 -6.12 15.37
C ILE A 130 -35.18 -6.74 15.65
N LYS A 131 -35.85 -7.26 14.61
CA LYS A 131 -36.90 -8.26 14.82
C LYS A 131 -36.30 -9.64 14.57
N SER A 132 -35.99 -10.30 15.67
CA SER A 132 -35.48 -11.66 15.71
C SER A 132 -36.45 -12.64 15.07
N ASP A 133 -35.99 -13.42 14.09
CA ASP A 133 -36.53 -14.76 13.91
C ASP A 133 -36.03 -15.66 15.05
N ASN A 134 -36.86 -16.62 15.46
CA ASN A 134 -36.74 -17.47 16.67
C ASN A 134 -35.46 -18.34 16.77
N ILE A 135 -34.41 -18.07 16.01
CA ILE A 135 -33.17 -18.86 15.93
C ILE A 135 -31.91 -17.96 16.12
N GLY A 136 -32.06 -16.66 16.36
CA GLY A 136 -30.94 -15.81 16.81
C GLY A 136 -29.88 -15.48 15.73
N GLN A 137 -30.26 -15.47 14.45
CA GLN A 137 -29.44 -14.86 13.40
C GLN A 137 -30.02 -13.49 13.00
N VAL A 138 -29.16 -12.47 12.95
CA VAL A 138 -29.52 -11.13 12.45
C VAL A 138 -29.40 -11.18 10.93
N ALA A 139 -30.54 -11.17 10.23
CA ALA A 139 -30.58 -11.00 8.78
C ALA A 139 -30.85 -9.53 8.44
N PHE A 140 -29.97 -8.91 7.67
CA PHE A 140 -30.21 -7.61 7.06
C PHE A 140 -30.91 -7.83 5.71
N ASN A 141 -32.19 -7.50 5.60
CA ASN A 141 -32.84 -7.38 4.29
C ASN A 141 -32.51 -6.00 3.71
N ILE A 142 -31.82 -5.98 2.58
CA ILE A 142 -31.60 -4.79 1.74
C ILE A 142 -32.90 -4.48 0.99
#